data_AF-A0A284RMY9-F1
#
_entry.id   AF-A0A284RMY9-F1
#
_cell.length_a   1.000
_cell.length_b   1.000
_cell.length_c   1.000
_cell.angle_alpha   90.00
_cell.angle_beta   90.00
_cell.angle_gamma   90.00
#
_symmetry.space_group_name_H-M   'P 1'
#
loop_
_entity.id
_entity.type
_entity.pdbx_description
1 polymer ?
#
loop_
_entity_poly.entity_id
_entity_poly.type
_entity_poly.pdbx_seq_one_letter_code
_entity_poly.pdbx_strand_id
1 'polypeptide(L)'
;MQNTQILRHRLSACRLANTQTRMQQGQKWYDCHRLCQDGSEHFGDLELITWKCPTDGTGWGNVFVEGEEYMKKKFTEEFEGDVRKLFDHWPQAFRWRCCGMDGSMTWGCDHHGTGIKPCTCDFCKMGEPLPDNIYFEQSAERMGLTLPRGPEPRSKNPLTGPMLGMLRDITALFDE
;
A
#
# COMPACT_ATOMS: atom_id res chain seq x y z
N MET A 1 -0.73 -5.60 28.09
CA MET A 1 -0.55 -6.81 27.24
C MET A 1 -1.91 -7.37 26.78
N GLN A 2 -2.81 -6.55 26.22
CA GLN A 2 -4.17 -6.99 25.79
C GLN A 2 -4.51 -6.64 24.32
N ASN A 3 -3.66 -5.88 23.61
CA ASN A 3 -3.96 -5.44 22.23
C ASN A 3 -3.55 -6.43 21.13
N THR A 4 -2.66 -7.38 21.41
CA THR A 4 -2.14 -8.32 20.40
C THR A 4 -3.10 -9.47 20.08
N GLN A 5 -4.02 -9.83 20.98
CA GLN A 5 -5.03 -10.87 20.72
C GLN A 5 -6.21 -10.37 19.87
N ILE A 6 -6.60 -9.11 20.01
CA ILE A 6 -7.72 -8.52 19.24
C ILE A 6 -7.34 -8.31 17.76
N LEU A 7 -6.09 -7.89 17.49
CA LEU A 7 -5.57 -7.74 16.12
C LEU A 7 -5.42 -9.08 15.41
N ARG A 8 -4.94 -10.12 16.11
CA ARG A 8 -4.87 -11.48 15.56
C ARG A 8 -6.25 -12.05 15.21
N HIS A 9 -7.28 -11.77 16.02
CA HIS A 9 -8.65 -12.22 15.71
C HIS A 9 -9.27 -11.51 14.49
N ARG A 10 -8.92 -10.24 14.22
CA ARG A 10 -9.43 -9.50 13.04
C ARG A 10 -8.71 -9.84 11.74
N LEU A 11 -7.39 -10.00 11.77
CA LEU A 11 -6.62 -10.46 10.60
C LEU A 11 -6.94 -11.91 10.25
N SER A 12 -7.21 -12.74 11.27
CA SER A 12 -7.68 -14.12 11.09
C SER A 12 -9.09 -14.19 10.52
N ALA A 13 -9.94 -13.15 10.67
CA ALA A 13 -11.27 -13.14 10.04
C ALA A 13 -11.18 -13.01 8.52
N CYS A 14 -10.15 -12.35 7.99
CA CYS A 14 -9.94 -12.25 6.54
C CYS A 14 -9.31 -13.53 5.95
N ARG A 15 -8.45 -14.23 6.70
CA ARG A 15 -7.86 -15.53 6.26
C ARG A 15 -8.73 -16.76 6.55
N LEU A 16 -9.66 -16.69 7.51
CA LEU A 16 -10.62 -17.77 7.81
C LEU A 16 -11.97 -17.59 7.10
N ALA A 17 -12.22 -16.47 6.42
CA ALA A 17 -13.39 -16.27 5.57
C ALA A 17 -13.23 -16.96 4.21
N ASN A 18 -12.84 -18.24 4.24
CA ASN A 18 -13.30 -19.16 3.21
C ASN A 18 -14.83 -19.25 3.42
N THR A 19 -15.61 -18.95 2.38
CA THR A 19 -17.08 -18.77 2.37
C THR A 19 -17.59 -17.35 2.64
N GLN A 20 -17.96 -16.67 1.55
CA GLN A 20 -19.20 -15.89 1.42
C GLN A 20 -19.64 -15.07 2.65
N THR A 21 -18.74 -14.34 3.31
CA THR A 21 -19.18 -13.27 4.21
C THR A 21 -19.87 -12.25 3.33
N ARG A 22 -21.20 -12.24 3.45
CA ARG A 22 -22.16 -11.38 2.76
C ARG A 22 -21.65 -9.95 2.80
N MET A 23 -20.94 -9.55 1.74
CA MET A 23 -20.60 -8.16 1.51
C MET A 23 -21.90 -7.38 1.63
N GLN A 24 -21.95 -6.44 2.56
CA GLN A 24 -23.14 -5.61 2.69
C GLN A 24 -23.33 -4.86 1.37
N GLN A 25 -24.58 -4.67 0.95
CA GLN A 25 -24.87 -3.92 -0.28
C GLN A 25 -24.13 -2.58 -0.24
N GLY A 26 -23.25 -2.34 -1.22
CA GLY A 26 -22.45 -1.13 -1.34
C GLY A 26 -20.96 -1.27 -0.95
N GLN A 27 -20.53 -2.35 -0.29
CA GLN A 27 -19.10 -2.58 -0.01
C GLN A 27 -18.35 -2.98 -1.27
N LYS A 28 -17.13 -2.44 -1.44
CA LYS A 28 -16.21 -2.81 -2.51
C LYS A 28 -15.46 -4.08 -2.12
N TRP A 29 -15.17 -4.94 -3.09
CA TRP A 29 -14.62 -6.28 -2.83
C TRP A 29 -13.32 -6.25 -2.03
N TYR A 30 -12.53 -5.19 -2.19
CA TYR A 30 -11.25 -5.00 -1.51
C TYR A 30 -11.35 -4.40 -0.10
N ASP A 31 -12.54 -4.02 0.37
CA ASP A 31 -12.68 -3.32 1.66
C ASP A 31 -12.22 -4.20 2.84
N CYS A 32 -12.33 -5.53 2.72
CA CYS A 32 -11.82 -6.47 3.73
C CYS A 32 -10.29 -6.53 3.80
N HIS A 33 -9.58 -6.11 2.75
CA HIS A 33 -8.12 -6.15 2.65
C HIS A 33 -7.46 -4.82 3.06
N ARG A 34 -8.24 -3.79 3.41
CA ARG A 34 -7.70 -2.48 3.80
C ARG A 34 -6.93 -2.48 5.12
N LEU A 35 -7.31 -3.36 6.05
CA LEU A 35 -6.75 -3.41 7.40
C LEU A 35 -5.44 -4.20 7.41
N CYS A 36 -4.42 -3.59 7.97
CA CYS A 36 -3.06 -4.13 7.99
C CYS A 36 -2.72 -4.74 9.36
N GLN A 37 -1.63 -5.52 9.41
CA GLN A 37 -1.28 -6.30 10.59
C GLN A 37 -0.91 -5.44 11.81
N ASP A 38 -0.33 -4.27 11.55
CA ASP A 38 0.05 -3.26 12.54
C ASP A 38 -1.15 -2.41 13.03
N GLY A 39 -2.35 -2.65 12.49
CA GLY A 39 -3.56 -1.90 12.81
C GLY A 39 -3.74 -0.60 12.03
N SER A 40 -2.82 -0.29 11.11
CA SER A 40 -3.00 0.78 10.14
C SER A 40 -3.89 0.32 8.95
N GLU A 41 -4.20 1.23 8.03
CA GLU A 41 -5.13 0.94 6.94
C GLU A 41 -4.79 1.68 5.63
N HIS A 42 -5.13 1.09 4.49
CA HIS A 42 -5.10 1.75 3.19
C HIS A 42 -6.44 2.43 2.87
N PHE A 43 -6.38 3.69 2.44
CA PHE A 43 -7.57 4.53 2.16
C PHE A 43 -7.97 4.57 0.68
N GLY A 44 -7.09 4.14 -0.23
CA GLY A 44 -7.32 4.15 -1.67
C GLY A 44 -7.96 2.86 -2.16
N ASP A 45 -8.41 2.84 -3.40
CA ASP A 45 -8.95 1.61 -3.98
C ASP A 45 -7.82 0.68 -4.42
N LEU A 46 -8.10 -0.61 -4.41
CA LEU A 46 -7.20 -1.63 -4.92
C LEU A 46 -7.43 -1.80 -6.43
N GLU A 47 -6.37 -1.63 -7.22
CA GLU A 47 -6.40 -1.60 -8.68
C GLU A 47 -5.47 -2.66 -9.27
N LEU A 48 -5.96 -3.43 -10.24
CA LEU A 48 -5.15 -4.41 -10.97
C LEU A 48 -4.15 -3.71 -11.88
N ILE A 49 -2.88 -4.09 -11.78
CA ILE A 49 -1.80 -3.62 -12.64
C ILE A 49 -1.90 -4.34 -13.98
N THR A 50 -2.18 -3.58 -15.03
CA THR A 50 -2.40 -4.12 -16.39
C THR A 50 -1.41 -3.60 -17.42
N TRP A 51 -0.48 -2.74 -17.01
CA TRP A 51 0.55 -2.14 -17.84
C TRP A 51 1.91 -2.81 -17.64
N LYS A 52 2.86 -2.44 -18.50
CA LYS A 52 4.28 -2.82 -18.38
C LYS A 52 5.07 -1.72 -17.67
N CYS A 53 6.01 -2.11 -16.83
CA CYS A 53 7.01 -1.24 -16.22
C CYS A 53 8.40 -1.63 -16.74
N PRO A 54 8.98 -0.88 -17.69
CA PRO A 54 10.30 -1.19 -18.22
C PRO A 54 11.42 -1.13 -17.17
N THR A 55 11.28 -0.25 -16.16
CA THR A 55 12.27 -0.08 -15.09
C THR A 55 12.38 -1.34 -14.23
N ASP A 56 11.24 -1.95 -13.88
CA ASP A 56 11.20 -3.16 -13.05
C ASP A 56 11.27 -4.45 -13.88
N GLY A 57 11.13 -4.34 -15.20
CA GLY A 57 10.98 -5.50 -16.08
C GLY A 57 9.68 -6.28 -15.81
N THR A 58 8.62 -5.61 -15.37
CA THR A 58 7.32 -6.23 -15.05
C THR A 58 6.23 -5.90 -16.09
N GLY A 59 5.22 -6.76 -16.13
CA GLY A 59 4.08 -6.70 -17.04
C GLY A 59 2.74 -6.89 -16.35
N TRP A 60 1.77 -7.44 -17.08
CA TRP A 60 0.41 -7.64 -16.59
C TRP A 60 0.37 -8.47 -15.29
N GLY A 61 -0.32 -7.98 -14.26
CA GLY A 61 -0.36 -8.62 -12.95
C GLY A 61 0.94 -8.48 -12.16
N ASN A 62 1.78 -7.49 -12.51
CA ASN A 62 3.04 -7.18 -11.83
C ASN A 62 3.99 -8.38 -11.71
N VAL A 63 3.97 -9.27 -12.69
CA VAL A 63 4.96 -10.34 -12.85
C VAL A 63 6.04 -9.90 -13.83
N PHE A 64 7.19 -10.56 -13.84
CA PHE A 64 8.19 -10.36 -14.89
C PHE A 64 7.55 -10.52 -16.28
N VAL A 65 8.05 -9.77 -17.28
CA VAL A 65 7.44 -9.72 -18.62
C VAL A 65 7.31 -11.13 -19.24
N GLU A 66 8.24 -12.03 -18.96
CA GLU A 66 8.22 -13.43 -19.42
C GLU A 66 7.04 -14.23 -18.85
N GLY A 67 6.53 -13.84 -17.69
CA GLY A 67 5.39 -14.46 -17.00
C GLY A 67 4.03 -13.85 -17.34
N GLU A 68 3.97 -12.76 -18.11
CA GLU A 68 2.72 -12.01 -18.29
C GLU A 68 1.62 -12.83 -18.98
N GLU A 69 1.99 -13.64 -19.97
CA GLU A 69 1.03 -14.46 -20.72
C GLU A 69 0.48 -15.61 -19.88
N TYR A 70 1.32 -16.20 -19.02
CA TYR A 70 0.87 -17.18 -18.02
C TYR A 70 -0.16 -16.55 -17.07
N MET A 71 0.14 -15.37 -16.56
CA MET A 71 -0.69 -14.68 -15.58
C MET A 71 -2.03 -14.23 -16.19
N LYS A 72 -2.04 -13.72 -17.43
CA LYS A 72 -3.26 -13.41 -18.19
C LYS A 72 -4.11 -14.65 -18.42
N LYS A 73 -3.50 -15.75 -18.91
CA LYS A 73 -4.21 -17.01 -19.17
C LYS A 73 -4.86 -17.55 -17.91
N LYS A 74 -4.13 -17.54 -16.79
CA LYS A 74 -4.66 -17.96 -15.49
C LYS A 74 -5.85 -17.12 -15.07
N PHE A 75 -5.78 -15.80 -15.23
CA PHE A 75 -6.90 -14.92 -14.91
C PHE A 75 -8.12 -15.17 -15.80
N THR A 76 -7.93 -15.32 -17.11
CA THR A 76 -9.05 -15.47 -18.05
C THR A 76 -9.67 -16.86 -18.03
N GLU A 77 -8.85 -17.92 -17.93
CA GLU A 77 -9.29 -19.32 -18.06
C GLU A 77 -9.58 -19.97 -16.71
N GLU A 78 -8.67 -19.87 -15.73
CA GLU A 78 -8.83 -20.56 -14.44
C GLU A 78 -9.68 -19.73 -13.46
N PHE A 79 -9.50 -18.41 -13.47
CA PHE A 79 -10.23 -17.51 -12.57
C PHE A 79 -11.47 -16.89 -13.21
N GLU A 80 -11.71 -17.09 -14.51
CA GLU A 80 -12.86 -16.57 -15.26
C GLU A 80 -13.03 -15.04 -15.12
N GLY A 81 -11.91 -14.32 -15.01
CA GLY A 81 -11.90 -12.88 -14.80
C GLY A 81 -12.22 -12.42 -13.38
N ASP A 82 -12.29 -13.33 -12.40
CA ASP A 82 -12.56 -12.99 -11.00
C ASP A 82 -11.31 -12.39 -10.32
N VAL A 83 -11.36 -11.07 -10.10
CA VAL A 83 -10.28 -10.31 -9.43
C VAL A 83 -10.03 -10.77 -8.00
N ARG A 84 -11.02 -11.35 -7.31
CA ARG A 84 -10.86 -11.84 -5.93
C ARG A 84 -10.00 -13.09 -5.91
N LYS A 85 -10.27 -14.04 -6.82
CA LYS A 85 -9.45 -15.24 -6.99
C LYS A 85 -8.01 -14.87 -7.37
N LEU A 86 -7.85 -13.89 -8.26
CA LEU A 86 -6.53 -13.40 -8.62
C LEU A 86 -5.82 -12.76 -7.43
N PHE A 87 -6.51 -11.95 -6.62
CA PHE A 87 -5.94 -11.35 -5.42
C PHE A 87 -5.53 -12.41 -4.39
N ASP A 88 -6.39 -13.40 -4.14
CA ASP A 88 -6.08 -14.50 -3.21
C ASP A 88 -4.87 -15.32 -3.69
N HIS A 89 -4.68 -15.44 -5.00
CA HIS A 89 -3.55 -16.14 -5.61
C HIS A 89 -2.26 -15.31 -5.64
N TRP A 90 -2.36 -14.05 -6.07
CA TRP A 90 -1.24 -13.15 -6.34
C TRP A 90 -1.60 -11.70 -5.99
N PRO A 91 -1.60 -11.33 -4.70
CA PRO A 91 -2.01 -9.98 -4.26
C PRO A 91 -1.16 -8.86 -4.88
N GLN A 92 0.10 -9.15 -5.19
CA GLN A 92 1.05 -8.21 -5.82
C GLN A 92 0.64 -7.79 -7.24
N ALA A 93 -0.29 -8.51 -7.88
CA ALA A 93 -0.90 -8.05 -9.13
C ALA A 93 -1.64 -6.73 -8.98
N PHE A 94 -1.96 -6.31 -7.75
CA PHE A 94 -2.73 -5.13 -7.48
C PHE A 94 -1.89 -4.07 -6.78
N ARG A 95 -2.31 -2.81 -6.92
CA ARG A 95 -1.77 -1.67 -6.17
C ARG A 95 -2.85 -0.94 -5.39
N TRP A 96 -2.46 -0.37 -4.26
CA TRP A 96 -3.26 0.59 -3.52
C TRP A 96 -3.07 2.00 -4.11
N ARG A 97 -4.14 2.58 -4.66
CA ARG A 97 -4.07 3.91 -5.31
C ARG A 97 -3.75 5.07 -4.35
N CYS A 98 -3.87 4.88 -3.04
CA CYS A 98 -3.54 5.91 -2.06
C CYS A 98 -2.03 6.14 -1.88
N CYS A 99 -1.21 5.13 -2.17
CA CYS A 99 0.23 5.17 -1.88
C CYS A 99 1.11 4.52 -2.93
N GLY A 100 0.53 3.81 -3.90
CA GLY A 100 1.29 3.06 -4.90
C GLY A 100 2.09 1.90 -4.29
N MET A 101 1.60 1.32 -3.19
CA MET A 101 2.13 0.06 -2.65
C MET A 101 1.37 -1.13 -3.25
N ASP A 102 2.01 -2.28 -3.36
CA ASP A 102 1.35 -3.49 -3.86
C ASP A 102 0.32 -4.05 -2.86
N GLY A 103 -0.58 -4.88 -3.37
CA GLY A 103 -1.69 -5.45 -2.60
C GLY A 103 -1.30 -6.49 -1.55
N SER A 104 -0.05 -6.96 -1.53
CA SER A 104 0.44 -7.93 -0.53
C SER A 104 0.93 -7.28 0.76
N MET A 105 1.00 -5.95 0.78
CA MET A 105 1.57 -5.19 1.88
C MET A 105 0.79 -5.36 3.18
N THR A 106 1.55 -5.62 4.25
CA THR A 106 1.00 -5.98 5.57
C THR A 106 0.97 -4.82 6.56
N TRP A 107 1.39 -3.63 6.13
CA TRP A 107 1.28 -2.35 6.82
C TRP A 107 0.60 -1.36 5.88
N GLY A 108 -0.19 -0.47 6.46
CA GLY A 108 -0.91 0.57 5.76
C GLY A 108 0.01 1.72 5.38
N CYS A 109 -0.54 2.69 4.65
CA CYS A 109 0.24 3.80 4.17
C CYS A 109 0.10 5.06 5.02
N ASP A 110 1.21 5.76 5.17
CA ASP A 110 1.24 7.17 5.55
C ASP A 110 0.69 8.00 4.38
N HIS A 111 -0.58 8.41 4.47
CA HIS A 111 -1.34 8.91 3.33
C HIS A 111 -1.10 10.40 3.01
N HIS A 112 0.11 10.95 3.21
CA HIS A 112 0.53 12.34 2.93
C HIS A 112 -0.55 13.38 2.46
N GLY A 113 -1.59 13.68 3.24
CA GLY A 113 -2.65 14.63 2.85
C GLY A 113 -3.92 14.08 2.18
N THR A 114 -3.95 12.81 1.76
CA THR A 114 -5.07 12.18 1.03
C THR A 114 -5.98 11.31 1.90
N GLY A 115 -5.58 10.98 3.12
CA GLY A 115 -6.38 10.16 4.04
C GLY A 115 -7.24 10.97 5.00
N ILE A 116 -8.09 10.26 5.73
CA ILE A 116 -9.08 10.84 6.65
C ILE A 116 -8.39 11.35 7.93
N LYS A 117 -7.35 10.65 8.39
CA LYS A 117 -6.56 11.00 9.58
C LYS A 117 -5.40 11.93 9.18
N PRO A 118 -4.61 12.48 10.12
CA PRO A 118 -3.30 13.07 9.81
C PRO A 118 -2.26 11.98 9.55
N CYS A 119 -1.38 12.18 8.58
CA CYS A 119 -0.22 11.32 8.32
C CYS A 119 0.72 11.24 9.54
N THR A 120 1.31 10.07 9.78
CA THR A 120 2.13 9.83 10.97
C THR A 120 3.62 9.73 10.69
N CYS A 121 4.04 9.85 9.43
CA CYS A 121 5.45 9.76 9.06
C CYS A 121 6.27 10.94 9.60
N ASP A 122 7.57 10.69 9.79
CA ASP A 122 8.49 11.68 10.35
C ASP A 122 8.61 12.92 9.47
N PHE A 123 8.63 12.77 8.15
CA PHE A 123 8.67 13.90 7.21
C PHE A 123 7.51 14.87 7.42
N CYS A 124 6.28 14.35 7.48
CA CYS A 124 5.10 15.18 7.73
C CYS A 124 5.11 15.82 9.13
N LYS A 125 5.61 15.12 10.15
CA LYS A 125 5.77 15.66 11.51
C LYS A 125 6.79 16.80 11.58
N MET A 126 7.90 16.67 10.84
CA MET A 126 8.94 17.69 10.70
C MET A 126 8.47 18.89 9.87
N GLY A 127 7.46 18.69 9.02
CA GLY A 127 7.05 19.71 8.05
C GLY A 127 7.95 19.72 6.82
N GLU A 128 8.56 18.58 6.49
CA GLU A 128 9.42 18.40 5.33
C GLU A 128 8.77 17.48 4.29
N PRO A 129 9.02 17.70 2.99
CA PRO A 129 8.58 16.79 1.94
C PRO A 129 9.40 15.50 1.94
N LEU A 130 8.88 14.44 1.31
CA LEU A 130 9.66 13.24 1.04
C LEU A 130 10.91 13.56 0.18
N PRO A 131 12.05 12.90 0.42
CA PRO A 131 13.24 12.99 -0.43
C PRO A 131 12.96 12.55 -1.87
N ASP A 132 13.74 13.10 -2.81
CA ASP A 132 13.56 12.85 -4.25
C ASP A 132 13.70 11.37 -4.61
N ASN A 133 14.66 10.65 -4.02
CA ASN A 133 14.87 9.22 -4.27
C ASN A 133 13.68 8.35 -3.83
N ILE A 134 12.93 8.76 -2.79
CA ILE A 134 11.73 8.05 -2.33
C ILE A 134 10.51 8.48 -3.14
N TYR A 135 10.40 9.75 -3.50
CA TYR A 135 9.24 10.28 -4.20
C TYR A 135 9.22 9.92 -5.69
N PHE A 136 10.38 9.95 -6.34
CA PHE A 136 10.53 9.69 -7.78
C PHE A 136 10.89 8.24 -8.12
N GLU A 137 10.94 7.35 -7.13
CA GLU A 137 11.11 5.92 -7.35
C GLU A 137 10.06 5.43 -8.37
N GLN A 138 10.55 4.86 -9.47
CA GLN A 138 9.73 4.33 -10.54
C GLN A 138 9.46 2.87 -10.25
N SER A 139 8.20 2.52 -10.00
CA SER A 139 7.77 1.14 -9.93
C SER A 139 6.43 0.94 -10.65
N ALA A 140 6.10 -0.29 -11.01
CA ALA A 140 4.84 -0.63 -11.67
C ALA A 140 3.62 -0.14 -10.88
N GLU A 141 3.65 -0.23 -9.56
CA GLU A 141 2.58 0.21 -8.67
C GLU A 141 2.44 1.74 -8.67
N ARG A 142 3.54 2.48 -8.83
CA ARG A 142 3.54 3.96 -8.77
C ARG A 142 3.26 4.63 -10.11
N MET A 143 3.42 3.91 -11.23
CA MET A 143 3.21 4.43 -12.57
C MET A 143 1.83 5.09 -12.78
N GLY A 144 1.82 6.36 -13.17
CA GLY A 144 0.59 7.10 -13.44
C GLY A 144 -0.18 7.53 -12.19
N LEU A 145 0.32 7.29 -10.98
CA LEU A 145 -0.22 7.88 -9.77
C LEU A 145 0.39 9.27 -9.54
N THR A 146 -0.46 10.23 -9.17
CA THR A 146 -0.02 11.51 -8.60
C THR A 146 -0.17 11.43 -7.10
N LEU A 147 0.91 11.05 -6.41
CA LEU A 147 0.94 10.94 -4.95
C LEU A 147 1.41 12.27 -4.36
N PRO A 148 0.83 12.75 -3.25
CA PRO A 148 1.39 13.92 -2.58
C PRO A 148 2.77 13.60 -2.00
N ARG A 149 3.68 14.57 -2.11
CA ARG A 149 5.02 14.49 -1.53
C ARG A 149 5.07 14.78 -0.02
N GLY A 150 3.97 15.29 0.55
CA GLY A 150 3.98 15.94 1.86
C GLY A 150 4.69 17.31 1.83
N PRO A 151 4.91 17.94 2.99
CA PRO A 151 4.41 17.54 4.30
C PRO A 151 2.89 17.69 4.41
N GLU A 152 2.24 16.83 5.19
CA GLU A 152 0.83 17.00 5.50
C GLU A 152 0.63 18.03 6.64
N PRO A 153 -0.07 19.16 6.41
CA PRO A 153 -0.19 20.24 7.40
C PRO A 153 -0.79 19.82 8.74
N ARG A 154 -1.73 18.85 8.73
CA ARG A 154 -2.40 18.33 9.93
C ARG A 154 -1.46 17.54 10.86
N SER A 155 -0.31 17.14 10.34
CA SER A 155 0.65 16.26 11.02
C SER A 155 1.77 17.03 11.71
N LYS A 156 1.92 18.33 11.39
CA LYS A 156 2.99 19.17 11.92
C LYS A 156 2.87 19.27 13.44
N ASN A 157 3.92 18.82 14.13
CA ASN A 157 4.00 18.93 15.58
C ASN A 157 5.16 19.85 15.97
N PRO A 158 4.89 21.01 16.61
CA PRO A 158 5.91 22.01 16.91
C PRO A 158 6.95 21.55 17.95
N LEU A 159 6.66 20.50 18.74
CA LEU A 159 7.59 19.98 19.75
C LEU A 159 8.47 18.85 19.22
N THR A 160 7.92 17.95 18.41
CA THR A 160 8.66 16.77 17.94
C THR A 160 9.37 16.98 16.61
N GLY A 161 8.93 17.94 15.79
CA GLY A 161 9.55 18.22 14.48
C GLY A 161 11.05 18.53 14.57
N PRO A 162 11.50 19.51 15.40
CA PRO A 162 12.91 19.85 15.50
C PRO A 162 13.80 18.68 15.97
N MET A 163 13.32 17.86 16.91
CA MET A 163 14.09 16.70 17.41
C MET A 163 14.28 15.62 16.33
N LEU A 164 13.24 15.33 15.55
CA LEU A 164 13.32 14.34 14.47
C LEU A 164 14.27 14.78 13.35
N GLY A 165 14.29 16.09 13.03
CA GLY A 165 15.22 16.65 12.05
C GLY A 165 16.67 16.46 12.47
N MET A 166 17.00 16.86 13.71
CA MET A 166 18.36 16.71 14.24
C MET A 166 18.84 15.25 14.27
N LEU A 167 17.97 14.31 14.65
CA LEU A 167 18.32 12.88 14.68
C LEU A 167 18.68 12.34 13.29
N ARG A 168 17.93 12.76 12.26
CA ARG A 168 18.20 12.35 10.88
C ARG A 168 19.52 12.87 10.35
N ASP A 169 19.80 14.15 10.59
CA ASP A 169 21.06 14.76 10.17
C ASP A 169 22.25 14.04 10.81
N ILE A 170 22.14 13.69 12.10
CA ILE A 170 23.16 12.91 12.80
C ILE A 170 23.33 11.54 12.17
N THR A 171 22.26 10.80 11.89
CA THR A 171 22.38 9.48 11.26
C THR A 171 23.02 9.56 9.87
N ALA A 172 22.68 10.57 9.07
CA ALA A 172 23.26 10.76 7.74
C ALA A 172 24.77 11.04 7.79
N LEU A 173 25.27 11.69 8.85
CA LEU A 173 26.70 11.93 9.07
C LEU A 173 27.50 10.66 9.42
N PHE A 174 26.82 9.57 9.82
CA PHE A 174 27.45 8.30 10.17
C PHE A 174 27.31 7.22 9.08
N ASP A 175 26.58 7.52 8.00
CA ASP A 175 26.38 6.63 6.85
C ASP A 175 27.33 6.94 5.66
N GLU A 176 28.30 7.86 5.85
CA GLU A 176 29.47 8.07 4.95
C GLU A 176 30.70 7.25 5.38
#